data_AF-A0A428WFT0-F1
#
_entry.id   AF-A0A428WFT0-F1
#
_cell.length_a   1.000
_cell.length_b   1.000
_cell.length_c   1.000
_cell.angle_alpha   90.00
_cell.angle_beta   90.00
_cell.angle_gamma   90.00
#
_symmetry.space_group_name_H-M   'P 1'
#
loop_
_entity.id
_entity.type
_entity.pdbx_description
1 polymer ?
#
loop_
_entity_poly.entity_id
_entity_poly.type
_entity_poly.pdbx_seq_one_letter_code
_entity_poly.pdbx_strand_id
1 'polypeptide(L)' 'MAGRERLRIVKSPRWTLRAAAAAGVILAVGWPASIAAAHAALKSSNPKDGAVLSAAPAELRLTFNEKLQDDFTTVRLRGL' A
#
# COMPACT_ATOMS: atom_id res chain seq x y z
N MET A 1 20.55 -15.95 61.20
CA MET A 1 21.10 -16.56 59.98
C MET A 1 20.11 -17.59 59.45
N ALA A 2 19.26 -17.23 58.49
CA ALA A 2 18.45 -18.11 57.64
C ALA A 2 17.86 -17.19 56.55
N GLY A 3 18.34 -17.19 55.31
CA GLY A 3 18.12 -18.23 54.32
C GLY A 3 17.20 -17.66 53.24
N ARG A 4 17.64 -16.60 52.53
CA ARG A 4 16.88 -16.00 51.42
C ARG A 4 16.93 -16.94 50.23
N GLU A 5 15.85 -17.69 50.06
CA GLU A 5 15.62 -18.58 48.94
C GLU A 5 15.68 -17.78 47.63
N ARG A 6 16.74 -17.99 46.85
CA ARG A 6 16.82 -17.42 45.50
C ARG A 6 15.83 -18.17 44.63
N LEU A 7 14.66 -17.59 44.44
CA LEU A 7 13.66 -18.06 43.47
C LEU A 7 14.35 -18.18 42.10
N ARG A 8 14.74 -19.41 41.73
CA ARG A 8 15.18 -19.73 40.39
C ARG A 8 13.96 -19.56 39.49
N ILE A 9 13.96 -18.52 38.67
CA ILE A 9 12.97 -18.35 37.60
C ILE A 9 13.25 -19.46 36.59
N VAL A 10 12.70 -20.65 36.84
CA VAL A 10 12.70 -21.74 35.88
C VAL A 10 11.65 -21.38 34.84
N LYS A 11 12.08 -20.76 33.73
CA LYS A 11 11.22 -20.53 32.58
C LYS A 11 10.78 -21.89 32.05
N SER A 12 9.55 -22.28 32.36
CA SER A 12 9.02 -23.58 31.95
C SER A 12 9.02 -23.70 30.41
N PRO A 13 9.28 -24.90 29.85
CA PRO A 13 9.30 -25.12 28.39
C PRO A 13 7.98 -24.73 27.71
N ARG A 14 6.88 -24.77 28.48
CA ARG A 14 5.54 -24.43 28.04
C ARG A 14 5.40 -22.92 27.83
N TRP A 15 6.11 -22.13 28.64
CA TRP A 15 6.12 -20.67 28.55
C TRP A 15 6.97 -20.19 27.38
N THR A 16 8.10 -20.86 27.11
CA THR A 16 8.95 -20.53 25.94
C THR A 16 8.25 -20.85 24.62
N LEU A 17 7.55 -21.97 24.52
CA LEU A 17 6.76 -22.32 23.33
C LEU A 17 5.62 -21.32 23.09
N ARG A 18 4.90 -20.91 24.13
CA ARG A 18 3.85 -19.89 24.01
C ARG A 18 4.39 -18.54 23.61
N ALA A 19 5.54 -18.13 24.17
CA ALA A 19 6.19 -16.89 23.79
C ALA A 19 6.67 -16.91 22.33
N ALA A 20 7.25 -18.03 21.88
CA ALA A 20 7.66 -18.21 20.50
C ALA A 20 6.46 -18.18 19.53
N ALA A 21 5.36 -18.84 19.89
CA ALA A 21 4.13 -18.82 19.10
C ALA A 21 3.55 -17.39 19.01
N ALA A 22 3.49 -16.67 20.14
CA ALA A 22 3.01 -15.28 20.16
C ALA A 22 3.90 -14.35 19.31
N ALA A 23 5.23 -14.50 19.40
CA ALA A 23 6.16 -13.75 18.56
C ALA A 23 5.98 -14.08 17.07
N GLY A 24 5.77 -15.35 16.72
CA GLY A 24 5.48 -15.78 15.35
C GLY A 24 4.20 -15.15 14.80
N VAL A 25 3.12 -15.08 15.60
CA VAL A 25 1.88 -14.41 15.21
C VAL A 25 2.09 -12.91 15.01
N ILE A 26 2.82 -12.23 15.90
CA ILE A 26 3.11 -10.80 15.76
C ILE A 26 3.90 -10.53 14.47
N LEU A 27 4.89 -11.36 14.15
CA LEU A 27 5.68 -11.21 12.92
C LEU A 27 4.84 -11.50 11.66
N ALA A 28 3.93 -12.47 11.72
CA ALA A 28 3.05 -12.80 10.60
C ALA A 28 2.00 -11.71 10.32
N VAL A 29 1.40 -11.14 11.38
CA VAL A 29 0.37 -10.09 11.26
C VAL A 29 0.97 -8.70 11.08
N GLY A 30 2.14 -8.44 11.67
CA GLY A 30 2.84 -7.16 11.59
C GLY A 30 3.68 -6.99 10.32
N TRP A 31 3.70 -7.98 9.43
CA TRP A 31 4.37 -7.83 8.14
C TRP A 31 3.70 -6.68 7.38
N PRO A 32 4.43 -5.61 7.01
CA PRO A 32 3.84 -4.50 6.29
C PRO A 32 3.30 -5.04 4.96
N ALA A 33 1.98 -5.02 4.81
CA ALA A 33 1.37 -5.18 3.51
C ALA A 33 1.99 -4.09 2.61
N SER A 34 2.53 -4.49 1.47
CA SER A 34 3.07 -3.53 0.50
C SER A 34 2.02 -2.46 0.26
N ILE A 35 2.37 -1.20 0.51
CA ILE A 35 1.51 -0.07 0.19
C ILE A 35 1.33 -0.11 -1.32
N ALA A 36 0.21 -0.68 -1.78
CA ALA A 36 -0.18 -0.58 -3.17
C ALA A 36 -0.38 0.92 -3.44
N ALA A 37 0.44 1.50 -4.31
CA ALA A 37 0.22 2.84 -4.82
C ALA A 37 -1.08 2.80 -5.65
N ALA A 38 -2.21 2.93 -4.99
CA ALA A 38 -3.54 2.65 -5.55
C ALA A 38 -4.07 3.76 -6.49
N HIS A 39 -3.29 4.82 -6.71
CA HIS A 39 -3.70 5.93 -7.55
C HIS A 39 -2.96 5.89 -8.88
N ALA A 40 -3.73 5.73 -9.96
CA ALA A 40 -3.23 5.81 -11.32
C ALA A 40 -2.68 7.21 -11.60
N ALA A 41 -1.45 7.26 -12.10
CA ALA A 41 -0.78 8.49 -12.49
C ALA A 41 -0.84 8.67 -14.00
N LEU A 42 -1.18 9.88 -14.45
CA LEU A 42 -1.13 10.25 -15.86
C LEU A 42 0.33 10.29 -16.32
N LYS A 43 0.70 9.44 -17.27
CA LYS A 43 2.03 9.41 -17.89
C LYS A 43 2.15 10.37 -19.06
N SER A 44 1.10 10.50 -19.87
CA SER A 44 1.09 11.39 -21.03
C SER A 44 -0.32 11.72 -21.48
N SER A 45 -0.44 12.84 -22.20
CA SER A 45 -1.65 13.25 -22.89
C SER A 45 -1.35 13.57 -24.35
N ASN A 46 -2.32 13.30 -25.22
CA ASN A 46 -2.38 13.86 -26.56
C ASN A 46 -3.79 14.46 -26.76
N PRO A 47 -3.93 15.76 -27.02
CA PRO A 47 -2.88 16.78 -27.10
C PRO A 47 -2.03 16.90 -25.84
N LYS A 48 -0.78 17.36 -26.01
CA LYS A 48 0.11 17.62 -24.87
C LYS A 48 -0.47 18.76 -24.04
N ASP A 49 -0.30 18.70 -22.72
CA ASP A 49 -0.67 19.80 -21.85
C ASP A 49 -0.02 21.12 -22.31
N GLY A 50 -0.82 22.19 -22.29
CA GLY A 50 -0.43 23.52 -22.80
C GLY A 50 -0.27 23.62 -24.33
N ALA A 51 -0.60 22.59 -25.12
CA ALA A 51 -0.53 22.68 -26.57
C ALA A 51 -1.52 23.72 -27.11
N VAL A 52 -1.02 24.66 -27.92
CA VAL A 52 -1.85 25.55 -28.72
C VAL A 52 -2.18 24.84 -30.03
N LEU A 53 -3.46 24.59 -30.25
CA LEU A 53 -3.94 23.88 -31.43
C LEU A 53 -4.62 24.85 -32.38
N SER A 54 -4.36 24.69 -33.68
CA SER A 54 -5.04 25.46 -34.73
C SER A 54 -6.48 25.00 -34.97
N ALA A 55 -6.83 23.79 -34.54
CA ALA A 55 -8.16 23.21 -34.65
C ALA A 55 -8.41 22.23 -33.49
N ALA A 56 -9.68 21.95 -33.21
CA ALA A 56 -10.06 20.94 -32.22
C ALA A 56 -9.64 19.53 -32.69
N PRO A 57 -9.10 18.68 -31.79
CA PRO A 57 -8.75 17.31 -32.12
C PRO A 57 -9.99 16.43 -32.20
N ALA A 58 -9.93 15.37 -33.02
CA ALA A 58 -11.01 14.38 -33.09
C ALA A 58 -11.10 13.49 -31.84
N GLU A 59 -9.99 13.34 -31.10
CA GLU A 59 -9.91 12.54 -29.89
C GLU A 59 -9.00 13.19 -28.84
N LEU A 60 -9.24 12.84 -27.57
CA LEU A 60 -8.32 13.09 -26.47
C LEU A 60 -7.81 11.75 -25.95
N ARG A 61 -6.49 11.60 -25.85
CA ARG A 61 -5.83 10.38 -25.40
C ARG A 61 -5.06 10.65 -24.12
N LEU A 62 -5.46 10.01 -23.04
CA LEU A 62 -4.82 10.07 -21.73
C LEU A 62 -4.22 8.69 -21.43
N THR A 63 -2.90 8.63 -21.21
CA THR A 63 -2.19 7.38 -20.92
C THR A 63 -1.79 7.35 -19.45
N PHE A 64 -2.18 6.31 -18.74
CA PHE A 64 -1.85 6.11 -17.33
C PHE A 64 -0.74 5.07 -17.16
N ASN A 65 -0.12 5.03 -15.98
CA ASN A 65 0.91 4.05 -15.63
C ASN A 65 0.35 2.65 -15.32
N GLU A 66 -0.97 2.52 -15.20
CA GLU A 66 -1.67 1.28 -14.94
C GLU A 66 -3.00 1.22 -15.70
N LYS A 67 -3.61 0.03 -15.72
CA LYS A 67 -4.92 -0.17 -16.34
C LYS A 67 -6.00 0.44 -15.45
N LEU A 68 -6.84 1.29 -16.03
CA LEU A 68 -8.04 1.82 -15.38
C LEU A 68 -9.21 0.84 -15.55
N GLN A 69 -10.16 0.91 -14.61
CA GLN A 69 -11.45 0.24 -14.74
C GLN A 69 -12.50 1.20 -15.27
N ASP A 70 -13.10 0.83 -16.39
CA ASP A 70 -13.98 1.70 -17.17
C ASP A 70 -15.22 2.12 -16.38
N ASP A 71 -15.83 1.19 -15.62
CA ASP A 71 -17.03 1.44 -14.82
C ASP A 71 -16.87 2.54 -13.76
N PHE A 72 -15.63 2.81 -13.34
CA PHE A 72 -15.30 3.81 -12.32
C PHE A 72 -14.56 5.03 -12.88
N THR A 73 -14.31 5.07 -14.19
CA THR A 73 -13.56 6.15 -14.83
C THR A 73 -14.52 7.20 -15.40
N THR A 74 -14.35 8.46 -15.01
CA THR A 74 -15.12 9.59 -15.56
C THR A 74 -14.20 10.66 -16.11
N VAL A 75 -14.46 11.12 -17.33
CA VAL A 75 -13.77 12.26 -17.95
C VAL A 75 -14.77 13.38 -18.16
N ARG A 76 -14.41 14.62 -17.79
CA ARG A 76 -15.23 15.82 -18.05
C ARG A 76 -14.41 16.84 -18.83
N LEU A 77 -14.90 17.20 -20.01
CA LEU A 77 -14.38 18.33 -20.77
C LEU A 77 -15.05 19.62 -20.29
N ARG A 78 -14.27 20.66 -20.02
CA ARG A 78 -14.78 21.99 -19.64
C ARG A 78 -14.19 23.04 -20.59
N GLY A 79 -15.03 23.98 -21.03
CA GLY A 79 -14.58 25.20 -21.68
C GLY A 79 -14.25 26.29 -20.66
N LEU A 80 -13.66 27.38 -21.16
CA LEU A 80 -13.70 28.70 -20.51
C LEU A 80 -15.02 29.40 -20.82
#